data_AF-A0ABD1WSG1-F1
#
_entry.id   AF-A0ABD1WSG1-F1
#
_cell.length_a   1.000
_cell.length_b   1.000
_cell.length_c   1.000
_cell.angle_alpha   90.00
_cell.angle_beta   90.00
_cell.angle_gamma   90.00
#
_symmetry.space_group_name_H-M   'P 1'
#
loop_
_entity.id
_entity.type
_entity.pdbx_description
1 polymer ?
#
loop_
_entity_poly.entity_id
_entity_poly.type
_entity_poly.pdbx_seq_one_letter_code
_entity_poly.pdbx_strand_id
1 'polypeptide(L)'
;MEYQSSGMLTREQLLHLFDRFSFLTSQPDVKKRIADAVNDKQEAVAVTTAIQEEIFQEMGVDPRFGLACLGKVNLAYENDLDLLIQFYVFVAKEETACEEAELGPENFAERMEMQQKLQEQQLEMLKYLRNFHLDDQSAILEKVSQQMETANFDSEASVLSVEQIQDIVRRREEDLKKKKEANLILGKRKFSHHESAELPLSVGNLKTKNWAAHIWEWKKAFHTVNLNLSCYSTSG
;
A
#
# COMPACT_ATOMS: atom_id res chain seq x y z
N MET A 1 -23.91 26.73 -12.55
CA MET A 1 -22.64 26.00 -12.33
C MET A 1 -22.16 26.28 -10.92
N GLU A 2 -22.77 25.65 -9.91
CA GLU A 2 -22.53 25.97 -8.48
C GLU A 2 -21.61 24.96 -7.75
N TYR A 3 -21.10 23.94 -8.44
CA TYR A 3 -20.35 22.84 -7.81
C TYR A 3 -18.87 23.14 -7.50
N GLN A 4 -18.35 24.34 -7.79
CA GLN A 4 -16.91 24.65 -7.67
C GLN A 4 -16.56 25.62 -6.53
N SER A 5 -17.42 25.77 -5.53
CA SER A 5 -17.23 26.76 -4.45
C SER A 5 -16.22 26.35 -3.36
N SER A 6 -15.87 25.06 -3.22
CA SER A 6 -14.95 24.57 -2.16
C SER A 6 -13.52 24.28 -2.62
N GLY A 7 -13.24 24.36 -3.93
CA GLY A 7 -11.93 24.03 -4.50
C GLY A 7 -11.59 22.53 -4.53
N MET A 8 -12.52 21.66 -4.13
CA MET A 8 -12.39 20.21 -4.13
C MET A 8 -13.73 19.54 -4.46
N LEU A 9 -13.70 18.29 -4.96
CA LEU A 9 -14.90 17.46 -5.05
C LEU A 9 -15.42 17.10 -3.65
N THR A 10 -16.74 17.06 -3.51
CA THR A 10 -17.40 16.57 -2.29
C THR A 10 -17.18 15.07 -2.10
N ARG A 11 -17.39 14.59 -0.87
CA ARG A 11 -17.33 13.17 -0.53
C ARG A 11 -18.27 12.35 -1.40
N GLU A 12 -19.51 12.80 -1.58
CA GLU A 12 -20.53 12.11 -2.37
C GLU A 12 -20.14 12.02 -3.86
N GLN A 13 -19.53 13.06 -4.41
CA GLN A 13 -19.03 13.05 -5.80
C GLN A 13 -17.87 12.07 -6.00
N LEU A 14 -16.97 11.97 -5.02
CA LEU A 14 -15.87 11.00 -5.05
C LEU A 14 -16.40 9.56 -4.97
N LEU A 15 -17.31 9.28 -4.03
CA LEU A 15 -17.93 7.96 -3.91
C LEU A 15 -18.70 7.57 -5.18
N HIS A 16 -19.47 8.49 -5.76
CA HIS A 16 -20.15 8.25 -7.02
C HIS A 16 -19.16 7.91 -8.15
N LEU A 17 -18.05 8.63 -8.26
CA LEU A 17 -17.00 8.31 -9.22
C LEU A 17 -16.47 6.89 -9.00
N PHE A 18 -16.15 6.51 -7.75
CA PHE A 18 -15.57 5.21 -7.43
C PHE A 18 -16.52 4.06 -7.82
N ASP A 19 -17.79 4.19 -7.45
CA ASP A 19 -18.83 3.20 -7.74
C ASP A 19 -19.12 3.11 -9.23
N ARG A 20 -19.30 4.25 -9.89
CA ARG A 20 -19.60 4.32 -11.33
C ARG A 20 -18.44 3.78 -12.16
N PHE A 21 -17.20 4.13 -11.82
CA PHE A 21 -16.02 3.63 -12.50
C PHE A 21 -15.90 2.12 -12.32
N SER A 22 -16.02 1.63 -11.09
CA SER A 22 -15.99 0.18 -10.83
C SER A 22 -17.07 -0.58 -11.59
N PHE A 23 -18.28 -0.01 -11.70
CA PHE A 23 -19.35 -0.61 -12.46
C PHE A 23 -18.98 -0.68 -13.95
N LEU A 24 -18.55 0.44 -14.53
CA LEU A 24 -18.22 0.51 -15.95
C LEU A 24 -17.05 -0.41 -16.32
N THR A 25 -15.95 -0.42 -15.56
CA THR A 25 -14.78 -1.28 -15.86
C THR A 25 -15.03 -2.76 -15.64
N SER A 26 -16.14 -3.14 -14.98
CA SER A 26 -16.58 -4.54 -14.92
C SER A 26 -17.36 -4.99 -16.16
N GLN A 27 -17.84 -4.06 -16.99
CA GLN A 27 -18.65 -4.39 -18.16
C GLN A 27 -17.81 -4.91 -19.32
N PRO A 28 -18.26 -5.97 -20.03
CA PRO A 28 -17.48 -6.58 -21.12
C PRO A 28 -17.15 -5.63 -22.28
N ASP A 29 -18.04 -4.70 -22.61
CA ASP A 29 -17.86 -3.71 -23.66
C ASP A 29 -16.78 -2.68 -23.29
N VAL A 30 -16.75 -2.24 -22.02
CA VAL A 30 -15.71 -1.34 -21.53
C VAL A 30 -14.37 -2.06 -21.43
N LYS A 31 -14.34 -3.29 -20.91
CA LYS A 31 -13.11 -4.12 -20.92
C LYS A 31 -12.55 -4.28 -22.33
N LYS A 32 -13.43 -4.58 -23.29
CA LYS A 32 -13.06 -4.67 -24.70
C LYS A 32 -12.53 -3.34 -25.22
N ARG A 33 -13.16 -2.21 -24.89
CA ARG A 33 -12.69 -0.87 -25.27
C ARG A 33 -11.26 -0.60 -24.78
N ILE A 34 -10.93 -0.99 -23.54
CA ILE A 34 -9.57 -0.83 -22.99
C ILE A 34 -8.59 -1.76 -23.72
N ALA A 35 -8.93 -3.03 -23.91
CA ALA A 35 -8.09 -4.00 -24.61
C ALA A 35 -7.85 -3.64 -26.09
N ASP A 36 -8.88 -3.18 -26.80
CA ASP A 36 -8.77 -2.73 -28.20
C ASP A 36 -7.81 -1.53 -28.31
N ALA A 37 -7.83 -0.61 -27.36
CA ALA A 37 -6.89 0.51 -27.33
C ALA A 37 -5.44 0.07 -27.11
N VAL A 38 -5.20 -0.91 -26.23
CA VAL A 38 -3.88 -1.53 -26.04
C VAL A 38 -3.40 -2.20 -27.33
N ASN A 39 -4.29 -2.91 -28.03
CA ASN A 39 -3.99 -3.51 -29.34
C ASN A 39 -3.62 -2.44 -30.39
N ASP A 40 -4.25 -1.27 -30.30
CA ASP A 40 -3.94 -0.07 -31.11
C ASP A 40 -2.71 0.71 -30.61
N LYS A 41 -1.94 0.14 -29.66
CA LYS A 41 -0.71 0.71 -29.07
C LYS A 41 -0.94 1.99 -28.26
N GLN A 42 -2.14 2.17 -27.72
CA GLN A 42 -2.44 3.20 -26.74
C GLN A 42 -2.20 2.66 -25.33
N GLU A 43 -1.95 3.54 -24.37
CA GLU A 43 -1.84 3.14 -22.97
C GLU A 43 -3.23 2.87 -22.39
N ALA A 44 -3.41 1.75 -21.68
CA ALA A 44 -4.68 1.42 -21.05
C ALA A 44 -5.15 2.53 -20.08
N VAL A 45 -4.20 3.17 -19.39
CA VAL A 45 -4.45 4.30 -18.49
C VAL A 45 -5.09 5.50 -19.19
N ALA A 46 -4.82 5.72 -20.48
CA ALA A 46 -5.45 6.80 -21.23
C ALA A 46 -6.95 6.54 -21.41
N VAL A 47 -7.34 5.29 -21.63
CA VAL A 47 -8.75 4.89 -21.75
C VAL A 47 -9.45 4.94 -20.39
N THR A 48 -8.82 4.45 -19.32
CA THR A 48 -9.41 4.55 -17.98
C THR A 48 -9.54 5.99 -17.53
N THR A 49 -8.58 6.86 -17.86
CA THR A 49 -8.69 8.31 -17.65
C THR A 49 -9.87 8.88 -18.43
N ALA A 50 -10.05 8.53 -19.70
CA ALA A 50 -11.20 9.00 -20.49
C ALA A 50 -12.54 8.55 -19.87
N ILE A 51 -12.62 7.35 -19.30
CA ILE A 51 -13.80 6.88 -18.56
C ILE A 51 -14.03 7.74 -17.31
N GLN A 52 -12.99 8.09 -16.55
CA GLN A 52 -13.12 9.01 -15.42
C GLN A 52 -13.65 10.38 -15.88
N GLU A 53 -13.15 10.91 -17.00
CA GLU A 53 -13.62 12.16 -17.60
C GLU A 53 -15.10 12.10 -18.02
N GLU A 54 -15.54 10.99 -18.63
CA GLU A 54 -16.94 10.74 -18.98
C GLU A 54 -17.84 10.77 -17.73
N ILE A 55 -17.42 10.12 -16.64
CA ILE A 55 -18.16 10.13 -15.37
C ILE A 55 -18.21 11.55 -14.77
N PHE A 56 -17.12 12.32 -14.84
CA PHE A 56 -17.14 13.71 -14.40
C PHE A 56 -18.14 14.54 -15.20
N GLN A 57 -18.19 14.37 -16.53
CA GLN A 57 -19.19 15.04 -17.38
C GLN A 57 -20.62 14.63 -17.02
N GLU A 58 -20.88 13.34 -16.77
CA GLU A 58 -22.18 12.83 -16.31
C GLU A 58 -22.62 13.54 -15.01
N MET A 59 -21.68 13.80 -14.09
CA MET A 59 -21.93 14.52 -12.83
C MET A 59 -22.03 16.04 -12.98
N GLY A 60 -21.83 16.60 -14.18
CA GLY A 60 -21.75 18.05 -14.40
C GLY A 60 -20.49 18.70 -13.83
N VAL A 61 -19.43 17.91 -13.65
CA VAL A 61 -18.10 18.33 -13.18
C VAL A 61 -17.18 18.51 -14.39
N ASP A 62 -16.41 19.60 -14.40
CA ASP A 62 -15.37 19.79 -15.41
C ASP A 62 -14.29 18.69 -15.26
N PRO A 63 -13.98 17.90 -16.31
CA PRO A 63 -13.05 16.77 -16.19
C PRO A 63 -11.65 17.16 -15.72
N ARG A 64 -11.13 18.31 -16.17
CA ARG A 64 -9.80 18.78 -15.76
C ARG A 64 -9.78 19.12 -14.28
N PHE A 65 -10.84 19.77 -13.78
CA PHE A 65 -11.03 20.01 -12.35
C PHE A 65 -11.15 18.69 -11.57
N GLY A 66 -11.95 17.74 -12.04
CA GLY A 66 -12.15 16.44 -11.40
C GLY A 66 -10.85 15.64 -11.26
N LEU A 67 -10.09 15.50 -12.34
CA LEU A 67 -8.78 14.84 -12.33
C LEU A 67 -7.78 15.55 -11.41
N ALA A 68 -7.76 16.88 -11.42
CA ALA A 68 -6.92 17.66 -10.51
C ALA A 68 -7.30 17.47 -9.03
N CYS A 69 -8.58 17.17 -8.75
CA CYS A 69 -9.04 16.83 -7.40
C CYS A 69 -8.56 15.44 -6.97
N LEU A 70 -8.54 14.43 -7.85
CA LEU A 70 -8.06 13.08 -7.52
C LEU A 70 -6.63 13.08 -6.97
N GLY A 71 -5.75 13.92 -7.53
CA GLY A 71 -4.39 14.09 -7.01
C GLY A 71 -4.33 14.68 -5.60
N LYS A 72 -5.39 15.32 -5.11
CA LYS A 72 -5.45 16.00 -3.81
C LYS A 72 -6.27 15.27 -2.75
N VAL A 73 -6.91 14.15 -3.09
CA VAL A 73 -7.82 13.41 -2.18
C VAL A 73 -7.13 13.09 -0.85
N ASN A 74 -5.89 12.56 -0.90
CA ASN A 74 -5.15 12.19 0.31
C ASN A 74 -4.87 13.37 1.25
N LEU A 75 -4.69 14.58 0.69
CA LEU A 75 -4.46 15.80 1.48
C LEU A 75 -5.76 16.43 1.97
N ALA A 76 -6.77 16.47 1.11
CA ALA A 76 -8.05 17.12 1.41
C ALA A 76 -8.91 16.32 2.40
N TYR A 77 -8.72 15.00 2.44
CA TYR A 77 -9.52 14.06 3.25
C TYR A 77 -8.64 13.21 4.19
N GLU A 78 -7.49 13.72 4.63
CA GLU A 78 -6.56 13.02 5.53
C GLU A 78 -7.23 12.45 6.81
N ASN A 79 -8.31 13.09 7.26
CA ASN A 79 -9.06 12.72 8.46
C ASN A 79 -10.28 11.80 8.19
N ASP A 80 -10.64 11.55 6.92
CA ASP A 80 -11.73 10.64 6.53
C ASP A 80 -11.13 9.34 5.99
N LEU A 81 -10.72 8.48 6.92
CA LEU A 81 -10.06 7.21 6.59
C LEU A 81 -10.94 6.31 5.72
N ASP A 82 -12.25 6.27 5.97
CA ASP A 82 -13.19 5.46 5.19
C ASP A 82 -13.21 5.90 3.72
N LEU A 83 -13.21 7.21 3.46
CA LEU A 83 -13.12 7.73 2.10
C LEU A 83 -11.76 7.42 1.46
N LEU A 84 -10.66 7.57 2.19
CA LEU A 84 -9.32 7.25 1.68
C LEU A 84 -9.20 5.77 1.32
N ILE A 85 -9.71 4.89 2.18
CA ILE A 85 -9.84 3.46 1.92
C ILE A 85 -10.52 3.20 0.58
N GLN A 86 -11.68 3.83 0.34
CA GLN A 86 -12.41 3.66 -0.91
C GLN A 86 -11.67 4.27 -2.12
N PHE A 87 -10.99 5.40 -1.93
CA PHE A 87 -10.15 5.99 -2.96
C PHE A 87 -9.02 5.04 -3.39
N TYR A 88 -8.35 4.39 -2.45
CA TYR A 88 -7.31 3.40 -2.76
C TYR A 88 -7.88 2.15 -3.43
N VAL A 89 -9.06 1.69 -3.04
CA VAL A 89 -9.78 0.59 -3.74
C VAL A 89 -10.11 1.00 -5.17
N PHE A 90 -10.54 2.24 -5.41
CA PHE A 90 -10.78 2.78 -6.74
C PHE A 90 -9.50 2.78 -7.60
N VAL A 91 -8.37 3.25 -7.05
CA VAL A 91 -7.07 3.24 -7.75
C VAL A 91 -6.65 1.81 -8.09
N ALA A 92 -6.80 0.87 -7.14
CA ALA A 92 -6.49 -0.54 -7.38
C ALA A 92 -7.35 -1.12 -8.52
N LYS A 93 -8.64 -0.78 -8.58
CA LYS A 93 -9.53 -1.22 -9.67
C LYS A 93 -9.14 -0.64 -11.03
N GLU A 94 -8.68 0.60 -11.08
CA GLU A 94 -8.12 1.17 -12.31
C GLU A 94 -6.89 0.40 -12.77
N GLU A 95 -5.98 0.11 -11.83
CA GLU A 95 -4.76 -0.66 -12.12
C GLU A 95 -5.09 -2.07 -12.61
N THR A 96 -5.98 -2.78 -11.94
CA THR A 96 -6.44 -4.12 -12.36
C THR A 96 -7.07 -4.09 -13.75
N ALA A 97 -7.88 -3.07 -14.08
CA ALA A 97 -8.48 -2.94 -15.41
C ALA A 97 -7.43 -2.66 -16.50
N CYS A 98 -6.39 -1.89 -16.19
CA CYS A 98 -5.27 -1.66 -17.11
C CYS A 98 -4.46 -2.96 -17.31
N GLU A 99 -4.12 -3.62 -16.22
CA GLU A 99 -3.31 -4.84 -16.24
C GLU A 99 -4.02 -6.01 -16.95
N GLU A 100 -5.32 -6.18 -16.76
CA GLU A 100 -6.13 -7.15 -17.50
C GLU A 100 -6.06 -6.92 -19.02
N ALA A 101 -6.12 -5.66 -19.44
CA ALA A 101 -6.05 -5.29 -20.85
C ALA A 101 -4.64 -5.47 -21.44
N GLU A 102 -3.60 -5.18 -20.66
CA GLU A 102 -2.20 -5.27 -21.08
C GLU A 102 -1.68 -6.71 -21.16
N LEU A 103 -2.04 -7.54 -20.18
CA LEU A 103 -1.60 -8.93 -20.10
C LEU A 103 -2.46 -9.87 -20.97
N GLY A 104 -3.71 -9.50 -21.21
CA GLY A 104 -4.70 -10.38 -21.80
C GLY A 104 -5.20 -11.44 -20.80
N PRO A 105 -6.28 -12.16 -21.13
CA PRO A 105 -7.05 -12.94 -20.16
C PRO A 105 -6.28 -14.10 -19.51
N GLU A 106 -5.41 -14.79 -20.26
CA GLU A 106 -4.66 -15.95 -19.73
C GLU A 106 -3.56 -15.51 -18.77
N ASN A 107 -2.68 -14.59 -19.19
CA ASN A 107 -1.59 -14.08 -18.35
C ASN A 107 -2.12 -13.31 -17.14
N PHE A 108 -3.24 -12.59 -17.30
CA PHE A 108 -3.91 -11.91 -16.20
C PHE A 108 -4.44 -12.92 -15.17
N ALA A 109 -5.07 -14.01 -15.61
CA ALA A 109 -5.55 -15.05 -14.70
C ALA A 109 -4.41 -15.72 -13.92
N GLU A 110 -3.29 -16.04 -14.59
CA GLU A 110 -2.09 -16.60 -13.95
C GLU A 110 -1.51 -15.62 -12.91
N ARG A 111 -1.40 -14.34 -13.27
CA ARG A 111 -0.91 -13.31 -12.35
C ARG A 111 -1.81 -13.13 -11.14
N MET A 112 -3.13 -13.11 -11.33
CA MET A 112 -4.10 -13.02 -10.24
C MET A 112 -4.02 -14.23 -9.30
N GLU A 113 -3.84 -15.45 -9.84
CA GLU A 113 -3.64 -16.66 -9.03
C GLU A 113 -2.36 -16.58 -8.20
N MET A 114 -1.25 -16.15 -8.82
CA MET A 114 0.02 -15.97 -8.13
C MET A 114 -0.09 -14.93 -7.01
N GLN A 115 -0.74 -13.80 -7.27
CA GLN A 115 -0.96 -12.74 -6.28
C GLN A 115 -1.86 -13.20 -5.13
N GLN A 116 -2.94 -13.94 -5.43
CA GLN A 116 -3.82 -14.51 -4.41
C GLN A 116 -3.04 -15.47 -3.50
N LYS A 117 -2.25 -16.37 -4.09
CA LYS A 117 -1.42 -17.31 -3.34
C LYS A 117 -0.43 -16.61 -2.41
N LEU A 118 0.19 -15.53 -2.88
CA LEU A 118 1.09 -14.72 -2.06
C LEU A 118 0.36 -14.07 -0.88
N GLN A 119 -0.84 -13.52 -1.11
CA GLN A 119 -1.67 -12.95 -0.03
C GLN A 119 -2.06 -14.00 1.01
N GLU A 120 -2.41 -15.21 0.58
CA GLU A 120 -2.70 -16.33 1.47
C GLU A 120 -1.48 -16.70 2.33
N GLN A 121 -0.28 -16.70 1.74
CA GLN A 121 0.97 -16.93 2.47
C GLN A 121 1.28 -15.82 3.48
N GLN A 122 1.12 -14.55 3.11
CA GLN A 122 1.27 -13.42 4.03
C GLN A 122 0.30 -13.52 5.21
N LEU A 123 -0.96 -13.87 4.95
CA LEU A 123 -1.97 -14.04 5.99
C LEU A 123 -1.61 -15.19 6.94
N GLU A 124 -1.13 -16.31 6.41
CA GLU A 124 -0.73 -17.44 7.23
C GLU A 124 0.50 -17.11 8.09
N MET A 125 1.46 -16.37 7.55
CA MET A 125 2.58 -15.82 8.31
C MET A 125 2.10 -14.93 9.46
N LEU A 126 1.14 -14.02 9.23
CA LEU A 126 0.60 -13.15 10.26
C LEU A 126 -0.17 -13.93 11.35
N LYS A 127 -0.92 -14.98 10.98
CA LYS A 127 -1.56 -15.88 11.96
C LYS A 127 -0.53 -16.60 12.81
N TYR A 128 0.58 -17.05 12.20
CA TYR A 128 1.69 -17.69 12.91
C TYR A 128 2.39 -16.71 13.85
N LEU A 129 2.64 -15.48 13.39
CA LEU A 129 3.27 -14.38 14.14
C LEU A 129 2.52 -14.06 15.44
N ARG A 130 1.18 -14.11 15.41
CA ARG A 130 0.33 -13.87 16.59
C ARG A 130 0.65 -14.76 17.79
N ASN A 131 1.30 -15.91 17.58
CA ASN A 131 1.65 -16.84 18.65
C ASN A 131 2.92 -16.44 19.43
N PHE A 132 3.65 -15.40 19.00
CA PHE A 132 4.86 -14.92 19.66
C PHE A 132 4.59 -13.73 20.60
N HIS A 133 5.54 -13.39 21.47
CA HIS A 133 5.47 -12.18 22.29
C HIS A 133 5.57 -10.92 21.42
N LEU A 134 4.94 -9.81 21.84
CA LEU A 134 4.89 -8.55 21.06
C LEU A 134 6.25 -8.05 20.61
N ASP A 135 7.24 -8.21 21.47
CA ASP A 135 8.63 -7.90 21.17
C ASP A 135 9.08 -8.67 19.92
N ASP A 136 8.87 -9.98 19.88
CA ASP A 136 9.33 -10.86 18.80
C ASP A 136 8.51 -10.65 17.53
N GLN A 137 7.21 -10.42 17.67
CA GLN A 137 6.37 -9.96 16.57
C GLN A 137 6.96 -8.72 15.88
N SER A 138 7.38 -7.73 16.68
CA SER A 138 7.98 -6.49 16.17
C SER A 138 9.30 -6.76 15.44
N ALA A 139 10.16 -7.61 16.00
CA ALA A 139 11.44 -7.96 15.37
C ALA A 139 11.27 -8.73 14.06
N ILE A 140 10.26 -9.60 13.97
CA ILE A 140 9.93 -10.33 12.74
C ILE A 140 9.40 -9.36 11.69
N LEU A 141 8.46 -8.48 12.04
CA LEU A 141 7.90 -7.49 11.10
C LEU A 141 8.95 -6.48 10.63
N GLU A 142 9.86 -6.05 11.52
CA GLU A 142 11.01 -5.22 11.13
C GLU A 142 11.89 -5.96 10.12
N LYS A 143 12.09 -7.27 10.30
CA LYS A 143 12.87 -8.07 9.34
C LYS A 143 12.19 -8.19 7.98
N VAL A 144 10.86 -8.37 7.95
CA VAL A 144 10.06 -8.34 6.72
C VAL A 144 10.24 -6.98 6.02
N SER A 145 10.09 -5.87 6.74
CA SER A 145 10.27 -4.52 6.18
C SER A 145 11.66 -4.34 5.56
N GLN A 146 12.72 -4.71 6.28
CA GLN A 146 14.09 -4.66 5.77
C GLN A 146 14.27 -5.54 4.52
N GLN A 147 13.70 -6.75 4.51
CA GLN A 147 13.79 -7.65 3.38
C GLN A 147 13.14 -7.04 2.14
N MET A 148 11.96 -6.45 2.29
CA MET A 148 11.26 -5.74 1.23
C MET A 148 12.06 -4.54 0.71
N GLU A 149 12.61 -3.72 1.61
CA GLU A 149 13.48 -2.60 1.22
C GLU A 149 14.71 -3.08 0.42
N THR A 150 15.38 -4.15 0.87
CA THR A 150 16.54 -4.72 0.17
C THR A 150 16.18 -5.35 -1.17
N ALA A 151 14.96 -5.86 -1.30
CA ALA A 151 14.42 -6.44 -2.53
C ALA A 151 13.72 -5.40 -3.41
N ASN A 152 13.93 -4.10 -3.19
CA ASN A 152 13.31 -3.02 -3.96
C ASN A 152 11.78 -3.12 -4.00
N PHE A 153 11.19 -3.51 -2.87
CA PHE A 153 9.75 -3.67 -2.65
C PHE A 153 9.09 -4.77 -3.49
N ASP A 154 9.87 -5.79 -3.89
CA ASP A 154 9.33 -7.01 -4.47
C ASP A 154 8.31 -7.66 -3.53
N SER A 155 7.14 -7.98 -4.09
CA SER A 155 6.03 -8.59 -3.37
C SER A 155 6.40 -9.95 -2.77
N GLU A 156 7.24 -10.75 -3.43
CA GLU A 156 7.66 -12.06 -2.91
C GLU A 156 8.51 -11.94 -1.64
N ALA A 157 9.20 -10.82 -1.48
CA ALA A 157 10.06 -10.53 -0.32
C ALA A 157 9.27 -10.22 0.97
N SER A 158 7.94 -10.17 0.90
CA SER A 158 7.06 -9.89 2.04
C SER A 158 6.77 -11.11 2.93
N VAL A 159 7.16 -12.31 2.51
CA VAL A 159 6.91 -13.57 3.24
C VAL A 159 8.21 -14.08 3.85
N LEU A 160 8.12 -14.53 5.10
CA LEU A 160 9.17 -15.30 5.78
C LEU A 160 8.71 -16.72 6.01
N SER A 161 9.63 -17.67 5.82
CA SER A 161 9.40 -19.06 6.20
C SER A 161 9.34 -19.22 7.72
N VAL A 162 8.71 -20.30 8.17
CA VAL A 162 8.63 -20.64 9.61
C VAL A 162 10.02 -20.76 10.22
N GLU A 163 10.98 -21.33 9.49
CA GLU A 163 12.37 -21.47 9.91
C GLU A 163 13.04 -20.11 10.09
N GLN A 164 12.82 -19.17 9.15
CA GLN A 164 13.35 -17.81 9.26
C GLN A 164 12.78 -17.08 10.48
N ILE A 165 11.49 -17.23 10.75
CA ILE A 165 10.82 -16.65 11.92
C ILE A 165 11.42 -17.20 13.22
N GLN A 166 11.56 -18.52 13.32
CA GLN A 166 12.14 -19.18 14.49
C GLN A 166 13.59 -18.77 14.71
N ASP A 167 14.36 -18.58 13.65
CA ASP A 167 15.74 -18.09 13.72
C ASP A 167 15.83 -16.66 14.26
N ILE A 168 14.91 -15.78 13.87
CA ILE A 168 14.85 -14.40 14.38
C ILE A 168 14.61 -14.41 15.90
N VAL A 169 13.61 -15.16 16.34
CA VAL A 169 13.24 -15.29 17.76
C VAL A 169 14.42 -15.82 18.56
N ARG A 170 15.01 -16.93 18.12
CA ARG A 170 16.14 -17.59 18.77
C ARG A 170 17.35 -16.67 18.94
N ARG A 171 17.76 -15.99 17.87
CA ARG A 171 18.92 -15.06 17.91
C ARG A 171 18.69 -13.95 18.91
N ARG A 172 17.47 -13.44 19.01
CA ARG A 172 17.13 -12.39 19.96
C ARG A 172 17.17 -12.88 21.41
N GLU A 173 16.65 -14.07 21.69
CA GLU A 173 16.75 -14.69 23.01
C GLU A 173 18.21 -14.86 23.44
N GLU A 174 19.07 -15.32 22.53
CA GLU A 174 20.51 -15.44 22.75
C GLU A 174 21.16 -14.08 23.06
N ASP A 175 20.81 -13.03 22.31
CA ASP A 175 21.35 -11.68 22.52
C ASP A 175 20.87 -11.06 23.83
N LEU A 176 19.62 -11.32 24.22
CA LEU A 176 19.10 -10.93 25.53
C LEU A 176 19.83 -11.64 26.67
N LYS A 177 20.14 -12.93 26.49
CA LYS A 177 20.94 -13.70 27.46
C LYS A 177 22.35 -13.13 27.59
N LYS A 178 23.04 -12.87 26.47
CA LYS A 178 24.37 -12.22 26.46
C LYS A 178 24.34 -10.84 27.12
N LYS A 179 23.32 -10.03 26.84
CA LYS A 179 23.15 -8.70 27.47
C LYS A 179 22.94 -8.80 28.98
N LYS A 180 22.14 -9.77 29.45
CA LYS A 180 21.95 -10.02 30.90
C LYS A 180 23.25 -10.44 31.59
N GLU A 181 24.02 -11.34 30.96
CA GLU A 181 25.32 -11.78 31.46
C GLU A 181 26.34 -10.62 31.50
N ALA A 182 26.41 -9.81 30.43
CA ALA A 182 27.25 -8.61 30.39
C ALA A 182 26.85 -7.57 31.45
N ASN A 183 25.56 -7.36 31.66
CA ASN A 183 25.04 -6.46 32.69
C ASN A 183 25.28 -6.98 34.12
N LEU A 184 25.31 -8.30 34.34
CA LEU A 184 25.72 -8.87 35.62
C LEU A 184 27.21 -8.65 35.88
N ILE A 185 28.04 -8.77 34.85
CA ILE A 185 29.49 -8.50 34.91
C ILE A 185 29.76 -6.99 35.11
N LEU A 186 28.99 -6.11 34.47
CA LEU A 186 29.07 -4.66 34.63
C LEU A 186 28.47 -4.18 35.95
N GLY A 187 27.39 -4.79 36.44
CA GLY A 187 26.82 -4.52 37.75
C GLY A 187 27.78 -4.85 38.89
N LYS A 188 28.62 -5.88 38.73
CA LYS A 188 29.77 -6.15 39.61
C LYS A 188 30.89 -5.11 39.46
N ARG A 189 31.01 -4.45 38.31
CA ARG A 189 32.02 -3.41 38.03
C ARG A 189 31.58 -2.01 38.48
N LYS A 190 30.27 -1.71 38.51
CA LYS A 190 29.68 -0.42 38.89
C LYS A 190 29.71 -0.07 40.38
N PHE A 191 30.29 -0.94 41.24
CA PHE A 191 30.77 -0.52 42.57
C PHE A 191 32.11 0.23 42.51
N SER A 192 32.69 0.40 41.33
CA SER A 192 33.91 1.17 41.11
C SER A 192 33.71 2.08 39.89
N HIS A 193 33.69 3.38 40.16
CA HIS A 193 33.63 4.51 39.22
C HIS A 193 32.27 5.07 38.77
N HIS A 194 32.08 6.31 39.22
CA HIS A 194 31.10 7.35 38.88
C HIS A 194 31.60 8.14 37.64
N GLU A 195 30.71 8.93 37.00
CA GLU A 195 30.91 10.06 36.03
C GLU A 195 30.29 9.77 34.64
N SER A 196 29.07 10.23 34.30
CA SER A 196 28.54 11.57 33.89
C SER A 196 28.73 11.96 32.40
N ALA A 197 27.62 11.85 31.64
CA ALA A 197 27.10 12.75 30.58
C ALA A 197 27.88 12.88 29.23
N GLU A 198 27.35 13.16 28.03
CA GLU A 198 26.11 13.79 27.51
C GLU A 198 25.72 13.22 26.10
N LEU A 199 24.48 13.50 25.63
CA LEU A 199 23.96 13.29 24.25
C LEU A 199 24.24 14.51 23.35
N PRO A 200 24.15 14.37 22.01
CA PRO A 200 23.14 15.19 21.33
C PRO A 200 22.40 14.53 20.14
N LEU A 201 21.18 15.02 19.95
CA LEU A 201 20.27 14.87 18.80
C LEU A 201 20.76 15.66 17.58
N SER A 202 20.42 15.20 16.36
CA SER A 202 20.06 16.12 15.27
C SER A 202 19.08 15.49 14.28
N VAL A 203 18.03 16.26 13.95
CA VAL A 203 16.98 16.01 12.96
C VAL A 203 17.30 16.87 11.74
N GLY A 204 17.30 16.27 10.54
CA GLY A 204 17.58 16.95 9.27
C GLY A 204 16.45 16.79 8.26
N ASN A 205 15.83 17.91 7.90
CA ASN A 205 14.69 18.10 7.00
C ASN A 205 14.83 17.52 5.59
N LEU A 206 13.76 16.88 5.10
CA LEU A 206 13.45 16.71 3.67
C LEU A 206 12.91 18.01 3.07
N LYS A 207 13.44 18.42 1.91
CA LYS A 207 12.78 19.36 0.99
C LYS A 207 12.69 18.78 -0.42
N THR A 208 11.44 18.49 -0.80
CA THR A 208 10.79 18.71 -2.11
C THR A 208 11.55 18.32 -3.38
N LYS A 209 10.98 17.36 -4.13
CA LYS A 209 10.97 17.35 -5.62
C LYS A 209 10.00 16.30 -6.19
N ASN A 210 9.18 16.79 -7.13
CA ASN A 210 8.50 16.11 -8.23
C ASN A 210 7.33 15.13 -7.94
N TRP A 211 6.11 15.68 -7.91
CA TRP A 211 4.86 14.97 -7.60
C TRP A 211 4.43 13.90 -8.62
N ALA A 212 4.78 14.05 -9.90
CA ALA A 212 4.49 13.03 -10.92
C ALA A 212 5.34 11.75 -10.73
N ALA A 213 6.58 11.90 -10.27
CA ALA A 213 7.43 10.78 -9.86
C ALA A 213 6.93 10.17 -8.54
N HIS A 214 6.36 10.98 -7.64
CA HIS A 214 5.77 10.51 -6.39
C HIS A 214 4.48 9.72 -6.58
N ILE A 215 3.63 10.07 -7.56
CA ILE A 215 2.43 9.29 -7.91
C ILE A 215 2.83 7.96 -8.55
N TRP A 216 3.91 7.92 -9.34
CA TRP A 216 4.43 6.67 -9.91
C TRP A 216 5.15 5.80 -8.86
N GLU A 217 5.93 6.39 -7.97
CA GLU A 217 6.55 5.71 -6.81
C GLU A 217 5.50 5.28 -5.76
N TRP A 218 4.40 6.00 -5.61
CA TRP A 218 3.25 5.56 -4.82
C TRP A 218 2.47 4.46 -5.51
N LYS A 219 2.28 4.48 -6.84
CA LYS A 219 1.73 3.35 -7.60
C LYS A 219 2.59 2.09 -7.41
N LYS A 220 3.93 2.26 -7.40
CA LYS A 220 4.89 1.20 -7.12
C LYS A 220 4.87 0.71 -5.66
N ALA A 221 4.70 1.61 -4.68
CA ALA A 221 4.57 1.27 -3.27
C ALA A 221 3.19 0.66 -2.92
N PHE A 222 2.14 0.98 -3.68
CA PHE A 222 0.79 0.47 -3.47
C PHE A 222 0.65 -0.99 -3.92
N HIS A 223 1.42 -1.41 -4.94
CA HIS A 223 1.63 -2.83 -5.28
C HIS A 223 2.21 -3.66 -4.11
N THR A 224 2.77 -2.99 -3.09
CA THR A 224 3.46 -3.60 -1.96
C THR A 224 2.68 -3.51 -0.63
N VAL A 225 1.62 -2.69 -0.51
CA VAL A 225 0.96 -2.38 0.78
C VAL A 225 -0.57 -2.61 0.75
N ASN A 226 -1.09 -3.52 -0.07
CA ASN A 226 -2.49 -3.96 0.08
C ASN A 226 -2.61 -5.07 1.14
N LEU A 227 -2.20 -4.74 2.37
CA LEU A 227 -2.48 -5.46 3.60
C LEU A 227 -3.55 -4.67 4.38
N ASN A 228 -4.71 -5.30 4.62
CA ASN A 228 -5.82 -4.87 5.50
C ASN A 228 -7.01 -4.09 4.93
N LEU A 229 -7.67 -4.57 3.88
CA LEU A 229 -9.05 -4.10 3.59
C LEU A 229 -10.13 -5.15 3.27
N SER A 230 -9.90 -6.47 3.41
CA SER A 230 -10.98 -7.45 3.26
C SER A 230 -11.49 -8.09 4.56
N CYS A 231 -11.03 -7.67 5.75
CA CYS A 231 -11.51 -8.26 7.02
C CYS A 231 -12.73 -7.58 7.67
N TYR A 232 -13.38 -6.61 7.02
CA TYR A 232 -14.62 -6.00 7.51
C TYR A 232 -15.69 -5.91 6.42
N SER A 233 -16.12 -7.06 5.88
CA SER A 233 -17.43 -7.20 5.21
C SER A 233 -17.82 -8.67 5.05
N THR A 234 -17.93 -9.40 6.15
CA THR A 234 -18.82 -10.58 6.27
C THR A 234 -19.19 -10.78 7.73
N SER A 235 -20.20 -10.05 8.18
CA SER A 235 -21.00 -10.37 9.36
C SER A 235 -22.41 -9.83 9.10
N GLY A 236 -23.13 -10.56 8.26
CA GLY A 236 -24.59 -10.61 8.21
C GLY A 236 -25.01 -12.00 8.65
#